data_AF-A0A9N7NHJ7-F1
#
_entry.id   AF-A0A9N7NHJ7-F1
#
_cell.length_a   1.000
_cell.length_b   1.000
_cell.length_c   1.000
_cell.angle_alpha   90.00
_cell.angle_beta   90.00
_cell.angle_gamma   90.00
#
_symmetry.space_group_name_H-M   'P 1'
#
loop_
_entity.id
_entity.type
_entity.pdbx_description
1 polymer ?
#
loop_
_entity_poly.entity_id
_entity_poly.type
_entity_poly.pdbx_seq_one_letter_code
_entity_poly.pdbx_strand_id
1 'polypeptide(L)'
;MASPQVQNSDSELDRSLTTLDNFLAFLGFRQGSCLRATLSWAAFSLLGLALPLFALELLRCSGGCDKFEIQTFELDILVSRAVTAAISLLCVSRNLSKHGIRKALFVNRCHGHIIQFRKQYLHKIRGFYCLLASWFGVCFLLKAAREVARLVYMHHGPWWLSVTLFFVRMLSWSYSTLVFLSGCALFHLVGNLQIIHFENYGKLLERDLDVSAYIEEHMNLSYDLSKISHRFRIFLLLEFLVITASQFMSLLQTTENQGIINFINGGDFAVLSIVQLVGIVLCLNVAAKISHRAQNLGSIASRWHALVTCNSNEDSRSAVVENSGNSEFWTTAAPLSVNYSESDLESADYMPLPANVQPTSSTSYNRRQAFVAYVQSNTGGFTIFGWVIDRILINTIFFTELSLVFFVLGKTVTITVR
;
A
#
# COMPACT_ATOMS: atom_id res chain seq x y z
N MET A 1 -7.64 -36.83 8.71
CA MET A 1 -6.39 -36.99 7.93
C MET A 1 -6.43 -36.02 6.77
N ALA A 2 -5.63 -34.94 6.80
CA ALA A 2 -5.52 -34.04 5.66
C ALA A 2 -4.73 -34.74 4.54
N SER A 3 -5.10 -34.51 3.27
CA SER A 3 -4.45 -35.14 2.13
C SER A 3 -2.97 -34.70 2.01
N PRO A 4 -2.06 -35.57 1.52
CA PRO A 4 -0.62 -35.29 1.46
C PRO A 4 -0.26 -34.03 0.64
N GLN A 5 -1.13 -33.62 -0.29
CA GLN A 5 -0.97 -32.40 -1.07
C GLN A 5 -1.23 -31.12 -0.25
N VAL A 6 -2.08 -31.18 0.78
CA VAL A 6 -2.36 -30.04 1.69
C VAL A 6 -1.19 -29.84 2.66
N GLN A 7 -0.63 -30.92 3.21
CA GLN A 7 0.55 -30.86 4.09
C GLN A 7 1.78 -30.27 3.41
N ASN A 8 2.10 -30.70 2.17
CA ASN A 8 3.31 -30.26 1.45
C ASN A 8 3.25 -28.77 1.02
N SER A 9 2.05 -28.21 0.96
CA SER A 9 1.85 -26.83 0.50
C SER A 9 1.70 -25.84 1.64
N ASP A 10 1.20 -26.26 2.81
CA ASP A 10 1.30 -25.46 4.04
C ASP A 10 2.76 -25.27 4.47
N SER A 11 3.62 -26.28 4.25
CA SER A 11 5.06 -26.12 4.42
C SER A 11 5.69 -25.09 3.48
N GLU A 12 5.11 -24.84 2.29
CA GLU A 12 5.65 -23.88 1.31
C GLU A 12 5.36 -22.42 1.73
N LEU A 13 4.15 -22.14 2.20
CA LEU A 13 3.80 -20.82 2.75
C LEU A 13 4.61 -20.54 4.01
N ASP A 14 4.74 -21.53 4.89
CA ASP A 14 5.52 -21.41 6.12
C ASP A 14 7.00 -21.14 5.81
N ARG A 15 7.57 -21.86 4.85
CA ARG A 15 8.94 -21.62 4.36
C ARG A 15 9.09 -20.21 3.83
N SER A 16 8.16 -19.73 3.01
CA SER A 16 8.19 -18.37 2.45
C SER A 16 8.11 -17.30 3.53
N LEU A 17 7.27 -17.51 4.55
CA LEU A 17 7.15 -16.62 5.71
C LEU A 17 8.42 -16.63 6.57
N THR A 18 9.06 -17.78 6.76
CA THR A 18 10.35 -17.88 7.44
C THR A 18 11.46 -17.18 6.65
N THR A 19 11.48 -17.31 5.32
CA THR A 19 12.42 -16.56 4.48
C THR A 19 12.21 -15.05 4.60
N LEU A 20 10.95 -14.59 4.63
CA LEU A 20 10.63 -13.18 4.87
C LEU A 20 11.05 -12.70 6.26
N ASP A 21 10.80 -13.51 7.29
CA ASP A 21 11.22 -13.21 8.66
C ASP A 21 12.74 -13.13 8.79
N ASN A 22 13.46 -14.04 8.14
CA ASN A 22 14.93 -14.04 8.12
C ASN A 22 15.49 -12.83 7.36
N PHE A 23 14.87 -12.46 6.23
CA PHE A 23 15.25 -11.26 5.47
C PHE A 23 15.04 -9.98 6.29
N LEU A 24 13.88 -9.83 6.93
CA LEU A 24 13.60 -8.69 7.80
C LEU A 24 14.50 -8.67 9.04
N ALA A 25 14.83 -9.84 9.59
CA ALA A 25 15.79 -9.96 10.69
C ALA A 25 17.20 -9.52 10.28
N PHE A 26 17.64 -9.87 9.08
CA PHE A 26 18.93 -9.45 8.53
C PHE A 26 19.03 -7.92 8.41
N LEU A 27 17.93 -7.25 8.03
CA LEU A 27 17.84 -5.78 8.00
C LEU A 27 17.68 -5.13 9.39
N GLY A 28 17.63 -5.92 10.46
CA GLY A 28 17.52 -5.42 11.83
C GLY A 28 16.09 -5.24 12.35
N PHE A 29 15.05 -5.56 11.58
CA PHE A 29 13.67 -5.35 12.04
C PHE A 29 13.25 -6.28 13.20
N ARG A 30 13.99 -7.35 13.48
CA ARG A 30 13.62 -8.35 14.50
C ARG A 30 14.12 -7.97 15.90
N GLN A 31 13.43 -7.04 16.56
CA GLN A 31 13.77 -6.54 17.90
C GLN A 31 13.01 -7.27 19.04
N GLY A 32 12.91 -8.61 18.97
CA GLY A 32 12.10 -9.38 19.93
C GLY A 32 12.74 -9.60 21.32
N SER A 33 14.04 -9.35 21.46
CA SER A 33 14.77 -9.43 22.73
C SER A 33 15.68 -8.22 22.87
N CYS A 34 16.03 -7.85 24.11
CA CYS A 34 16.93 -6.72 24.38
C CYS A 34 18.24 -6.86 23.59
N LEU A 35 18.85 -8.04 23.56
CA LEU A 35 20.09 -8.32 22.81
C LEU A 35 19.94 -8.12 21.29
N ARG A 36 18.84 -8.57 20.69
CA ARG A 36 18.62 -8.37 19.25
C ARG A 36 18.31 -6.91 18.93
N ALA A 37 17.63 -6.21 19.83
CA ALA A 37 17.40 -4.78 19.70
C ALA A 37 18.72 -4.01 19.77
N THR A 38 19.58 -4.28 20.77
CA THR A 38 20.89 -3.63 20.87
C THR A 38 21.78 -3.94 19.66
N LEU A 39 21.79 -5.18 19.17
CA LEU A 39 22.52 -5.54 17.94
C LEU A 39 21.99 -4.82 16.70
N SER A 40 20.66 -4.74 16.53
CA SER A 40 20.04 -3.99 15.42
C SER A 40 20.38 -2.50 15.48
N TRP A 41 20.30 -1.90 16.66
CA TRP A 41 20.66 -0.49 16.86
C TRP A 41 22.15 -0.24 16.67
N ALA A 42 23.00 -1.14 17.14
CA ALA A 42 24.43 -1.07 16.90
C ALA A 42 24.76 -1.16 15.40
N ALA A 43 24.14 -2.10 14.68
CA ALA A 43 24.29 -2.23 13.23
C ALA A 43 23.79 -0.99 12.48
N PHE A 44 22.64 -0.43 12.89
CA PHE A 44 22.10 0.80 12.32
C PHE A 44 23.01 2.00 12.60
N SER A 45 23.46 2.19 13.84
CA SER A 45 24.39 3.26 14.20
C SER A 45 25.72 3.11 13.48
N LEU A 46 26.23 1.90 13.30
CA LEU A 46 27.47 1.64 12.59
C LEU A 46 27.35 1.93 11.08
N LEU A 47 26.39 1.29 10.40
CA LEU A 47 26.25 1.34 8.94
C LEU A 47 25.54 2.60 8.45
N GLY A 48 24.55 3.08 9.21
CA GLY A 48 23.69 4.21 8.84
C GLY A 48 24.23 5.58 9.27
N LEU A 49 25.06 5.65 10.33
CA LEU A 49 25.56 6.92 10.88
C LEU A 49 27.10 6.98 10.94
N ALA A 50 27.76 6.05 11.63
CA ALA A 50 29.20 6.12 11.87
C ALA A 50 30.02 5.98 10.59
N LEU A 51 29.72 4.99 9.73
CA LEU A 51 30.40 4.80 8.45
C LEU A 51 30.35 6.03 7.53
N PRO A 52 29.15 6.62 7.26
CA PRO A 52 29.06 7.79 6.38
C PRO A 52 29.67 9.04 7.03
N LEU A 53 29.55 9.23 8.35
CA LEU A 53 30.22 10.33 9.06
C LEU A 53 31.75 10.20 8.99
N PHE A 54 32.27 8.99 9.17
CA PHE A 54 33.70 8.74 9.04
C PHE A 54 34.20 9.00 7.61
N ALA A 55 33.43 8.61 6.60
CA ALA A 55 33.75 8.93 5.20
C ALA A 55 33.71 10.44 4.90
N LEU A 56 32.83 11.19 5.56
CA LEU A 56 32.79 12.66 5.48
C LEU A 56 34.02 13.30 6.15
N GLU A 57 34.38 12.84 7.35
CA GLU A 57 35.51 13.38 8.11
C GLU A 57 36.85 13.08 7.42
N LEU A 58 37.02 11.87 6.85
CA LEU A 58 38.20 11.54 6.04
C LEU A 58 38.35 12.45 4.82
N LEU A 59 37.24 12.83 4.17
CA LEU A 59 37.28 13.80 3.08
C LEU A 59 37.67 15.20 3.58
N ARG A 60 37.23 15.57 4.78
CA ARG A 60 37.53 16.86 5.42
C ARG A 60 39.00 17.03 5.75
N CYS A 61 39.65 15.99 6.29
CA CYS A 61 41.08 16.04 6.62
C CYS A 61 42.00 16.09 5.39
N SER A 62 41.53 15.65 4.23
CA SER A 62 42.34 15.56 3.01
C SER A 62 42.20 16.76 2.07
N GLY A 63 41.20 17.62 2.23
CA GLY A 63 40.92 18.74 1.32
C GLY A 63 40.82 20.07 2.07
N GLY A 64 41.64 21.05 1.69
CA GLY A 64 41.66 22.39 2.28
C GLY A 64 40.30 23.11 2.30
N CYS A 65 40.20 24.09 3.21
CA CYS A 65 38.98 24.73 3.75
C CYS A 65 37.96 25.39 2.79
N ASP A 66 38.10 25.31 1.47
CA ASP A 66 37.18 25.99 0.53
C ASP A 66 35.89 25.20 0.22
N LYS A 67 35.62 24.08 0.92
CA LYS A 67 34.50 23.14 0.65
C LYS A 67 33.40 23.07 1.72
N PHE A 68 33.34 24.05 2.62
CA PHE A 68 32.45 24.02 3.79
C PHE A 68 30.95 23.91 3.42
N GLU A 69 30.53 24.60 2.36
CA GLU A 69 29.13 24.64 1.91
C GLU A 69 28.64 23.30 1.34
N ILE A 70 29.51 22.57 0.63
CA ILE A 70 29.21 21.22 0.11
C ILE A 70 29.06 20.21 1.26
N GLN A 71 29.81 20.39 2.36
CA GLN A 71 29.75 19.49 3.51
C GLN A 71 28.43 19.60 4.28
N THR A 72 27.88 20.82 4.42
CA THR A 72 26.55 21.03 5.01
C THR A 72 25.46 20.28 4.24
N PHE A 73 25.51 20.28 2.91
CA PHE A 73 24.57 19.52 2.08
C PHE A 73 24.70 18.01 2.24
N GLU A 74 25.92 17.47 2.25
CA GLU A 74 26.14 16.03 2.45
C GLU A 74 25.65 15.57 3.84
N LEU A 75 25.72 16.45 4.85
CA LEU A 75 25.23 16.19 6.21
C LEU A 75 23.69 16.17 6.25
N ASP A 76 23.00 17.13 5.63
CA ASP A 76 21.54 17.16 5.60
C ASP A 76 20.93 15.94 4.88
N ILE A 77 21.56 15.54 3.77
CA ILE A 77 21.19 14.31 3.04
C ILE A 77 21.40 13.07 3.91
N LEU A 78 22.49 13.03 4.68
CA LEU A 78 22.76 11.94 5.61
C LEU A 78 21.70 11.90 6.72
N VAL A 79 21.38 13.05 7.33
CA VAL A 79 20.36 13.16 8.39
C VAL A 79 19.00 12.71 7.85
N SER A 80 18.56 13.22 6.71
CA SER A 80 17.27 12.84 6.12
C SER A 80 17.18 11.32 5.85
N ARG A 81 18.23 10.74 5.28
CA ARG A 81 18.31 9.29 5.01
C ARG A 81 18.34 8.46 6.29
N ALA A 82 19.06 8.93 7.31
CA ALA A 82 19.13 8.24 8.59
C ALA A 82 17.79 8.31 9.33
N VAL A 83 17.12 9.46 9.34
CA VAL A 83 15.83 9.63 10.02
C VAL A 83 14.74 8.78 9.36
N THR A 84 14.63 8.78 8.03
CA THR A 84 13.67 7.91 7.29
C THR A 84 13.93 6.42 7.55
N ALA A 85 15.20 5.99 7.45
CA ALA A 85 15.56 4.60 7.78
C ALA A 85 15.29 4.26 9.26
N ALA A 86 15.54 5.18 10.18
CA ALA A 86 15.28 4.99 11.61
C ALA A 86 13.78 4.89 11.90
N ILE A 87 12.94 5.71 11.27
CA ILE A 87 11.46 5.65 11.40
C ILE A 87 10.95 4.30 10.90
N SER A 88 11.39 3.86 9.73
CA SER A 88 11.10 2.54 9.19
C SER A 88 11.50 1.45 10.18
N LEU A 89 12.76 1.44 10.61
CA LEU A 89 13.30 0.44 11.54
C LEU A 89 12.50 0.41 12.85
N LEU A 90 12.28 1.56 13.48
CA LEU A 90 11.55 1.70 14.74
C LEU A 90 10.10 1.24 14.64
N CYS A 91 9.35 1.72 13.65
CA CYS A 91 7.92 1.46 13.58
C CYS A 91 7.63 0.03 13.15
N VAL A 92 8.36 -0.47 12.16
CA VAL A 92 8.19 -1.83 11.65
C VAL A 92 8.68 -2.85 12.68
N SER A 93 9.82 -2.63 13.32
CA SER A 93 10.33 -3.55 14.33
C SER A 93 9.40 -3.67 15.55
N ARG A 94 8.84 -2.55 16.04
CA ARG A 94 7.84 -2.55 17.11
C ARG A 94 6.57 -3.31 16.72
N ASN A 95 6.16 -3.18 15.45
CA ASN A 95 5.00 -3.90 14.94
C ASN A 95 5.25 -5.42 14.90
N LEU A 96 6.40 -5.82 14.34
CA LEU A 96 6.82 -7.21 14.21
C LEU A 96 7.14 -7.86 15.56
N SER A 97 7.77 -7.16 16.51
CA SER A 97 8.09 -7.70 17.83
C SER A 97 6.83 -7.94 18.67
N LYS A 98 5.86 -7.01 18.62
CA LYS A 98 4.62 -7.11 19.39
C LYS A 98 3.68 -8.21 18.88
N HIS A 99 3.65 -8.47 17.57
CA HIS A 99 2.65 -9.36 16.96
C HIS A 99 3.23 -10.63 16.35
N GLY A 100 4.50 -10.63 15.94
CA GLY A 100 5.09 -11.68 15.10
C GLY A 100 4.64 -11.58 13.64
N ILE A 101 5.46 -12.10 12.72
CA ILE A 101 5.28 -11.89 11.28
C ILE A 101 3.93 -12.37 10.74
N ARG A 102 3.43 -13.54 11.20
CA ARG A 102 2.12 -14.06 10.78
C ARG A 102 0.96 -13.17 11.18
N LYS A 103 0.98 -12.65 12.42
CA LYS A 103 -0.10 -11.75 12.89
C LYS A 103 0.07 -10.33 12.37
N ALA A 104 1.30 -9.92 12.01
CA ALA A 104 1.57 -8.64 11.37
C ALA A 104 1.06 -8.62 9.92
N LEU A 105 1.20 -9.74 9.20
CA LEU A 105 0.66 -9.96 7.86
C LEU A 105 -0.82 -10.39 7.86
N PHE A 106 -1.45 -10.54 9.03
CA PHE A 106 -2.84 -10.99 9.20
C PHE A 106 -3.16 -12.38 8.65
N VAL A 107 -2.15 -13.22 8.41
CA VAL A 107 -2.30 -14.58 7.87
C VAL A 107 -2.97 -15.56 8.86
N ASN A 108 -2.94 -15.26 10.17
CA ASN A 108 -3.25 -16.25 11.22
C ASN A 108 -4.74 -16.42 11.58
N ARG A 109 -5.66 -15.60 11.07
CA ARG A 109 -7.07 -15.59 11.54
C ARG A 109 -7.97 -16.61 10.84
N CYS A 110 -7.52 -17.19 9.72
CA CYS A 110 -8.38 -17.95 8.81
C CYS A 110 -8.04 -19.46 8.79
N HIS A 111 -8.08 -20.15 9.93
CA HIS A 111 -7.75 -21.59 10.00
C HIS A 111 -8.57 -22.47 9.01
N GLY A 112 -9.75 -22.02 8.56
CA GLY A 112 -10.55 -22.68 7.51
C GLY A 112 -10.32 -22.19 6.07
N HIS A 113 -9.86 -20.94 5.87
CA HIS A 113 -9.74 -20.29 4.55
C HIS A 113 -8.29 -20.15 4.05
N ILE A 114 -7.28 -20.46 4.87
CA ILE A 114 -5.85 -20.40 4.50
C ILE A 114 -5.57 -21.27 3.26
N ILE A 115 -6.23 -22.43 3.14
CA ILE A 115 -6.06 -23.33 1.98
C ILE A 115 -6.51 -22.66 0.67
N GLN A 116 -7.55 -21.82 0.73
CA GLN A 116 -8.14 -21.17 -0.45
C GLN A 116 -7.29 -19.99 -0.96
N PHE A 117 -6.67 -19.20 -0.06
CA PHE A 117 -5.90 -18.00 -0.44
C PHE A 117 -4.39 -18.20 -0.50
N ARG A 118 -3.87 -19.36 -0.12
CA ARG A 118 -2.43 -19.63 -0.05
C ARG A 118 -1.65 -19.26 -1.31
N LYS A 119 -2.09 -19.72 -2.49
CA LYS A 119 -1.42 -19.41 -3.77
C LYS A 119 -1.32 -17.90 -4.01
N GLN A 120 -2.37 -17.16 -3.63
CA GLN A 120 -2.42 -15.71 -3.77
C GLN A 120 -1.46 -15.03 -2.78
N TYR A 121 -1.35 -15.54 -1.55
CA TYR A 121 -0.38 -15.05 -0.57
C TYR A 121 1.07 -15.26 -1.01
N LEU A 122 1.44 -16.46 -1.50
CA LEU A 122 2.78 -16.70 -2.04
C LEU A 122 3.10 -15.75 -3.19
N HIS A 123 2.14 -15.55 -4.10
CA HIS A 123 2.31 -14.63 -5.22
C HIS A 123 2.56 -13.18 -4.73
N LYS A 124 1.84 -12.71 -3.71
CA LYS A 124 2.07 -11.37 -3.13
C LYS A 124 3.41 -11.26 -2.40
N ILE A 125 3.84 -12.30 -1.68
CA ILE A 125 5.16 -12.34 -1.02
C ILE A 125 6.29 -12.32 -2.06
N ARG A 126 6.16 -13.07 -3.17
CA ARG A 126 7.11 -12.98 -4.29
C ARG A 126 7.10 -11.59 -4.90
N GLY A 127 5.91 -11.01 -5.07
CA GLY A 127 5.73 -9.63 -5.53
C GLY A 127 6.47 -8.61 -4.66
N PHE A 128 6.50 -8.79 -3.33
CA PHE A 128 7.28 -7.97 -2.41
C PHE A 128 8.78 -7.98 -2.76
N TYR A 129 9.38 -9.16 -2.97
CA TYR A 129 10.80 -9.26 -3.32
C TYR A 129 11.09 -8.68 -4.70
N CYS A 130 10.26 -8.97 -5.70
CA CYS A 130 10.43 -8.42 -7.05
C CYS A 130 10.33 -6.89 -7.05
N LEU A 131 9.35 -6.34 -6.33
CA LEU A 131 9.15 -4.90 -6.22
C LEU A 131 10.33 -4.24 -5.50
N LEU A 132 10.77 -4.80 -4.37
CA LEU A 132 11.91 -4.28 -3.61
C LEU A 132 13.20 -4.35 -4.44
N ALA A 133 13.48 -5.49 -5.08
CA ALA A 133 14.67 -5.68 -5.90
C ALA A 133 14.68 -4.78 -7.14
N SER A 134 13.53 -4.59 -7.81
CA SER A 134 13.43 -3.73 -8.99
C SER A 134 13.71 -2.27 -8.64
N TRP A 135 13.02 -1.73 -7.62
CA TRP A 135 13.21 -0.32 -7.24
C TRP A 135 14.57 -0.06 -6.60
N PHE A 136 15.02 -0.96 -5.73
CA PHE A 136 16.37 -0.88 -5.16
C PHE A 136 17.42 -0.95 -6.27
N GLY A 137 17.28 -1.85 -7.24
CA GLY A 137 18.20 -2.00 -8.37
C GLY A 137 18.30 -0.73 -9.20
N VAL A 138 17.18 -0.12 -9.57
CA VAL A 138 17.17 1.15 -10.33
C VAL A 138 17.85 2.27 -9.55
N CYS A 139 17.51 2.45 -8.26
CA CYS A 139 18.15 3.46 -7.43
C CYS A 139 19.65 3.18 -7.22
N PHE A 140 20.03 1.92 -7.06
CA PHE A 140 21.42 1.50 -6.86
C PHE A 140 22.26 1.80 -8.09
N LEU A 141 21.75 1.49 -9.29
CA LEU A 141 22.42 1.82 -10.54
C LEU A 141 22.61 3.33 -10.70
N LEU A 142 21.59 4.12 -10.37
CA LEU A 142 21.67 5.59 -10.43
C LEU A 142 22.74 6.13 -9.47
N LYS A 143 22.76 5.65 -8.22
CA LYS A 143 23.77 6.02 -7.23
C LYS A 143 25.17 5.58 -7.67
N ALA A 144 25.29 4.35 -8.18
CA ALA A 144 26.54 3.78 -8.67
C ALA A 144 27.14 4.59 -9.81
N ALA A 145 26.36 4.89 -10.85
CA ALA A 145 26.81 5.69 -11.99
C ALA A 145 27.32 7.06 -11.53
N ARG A 146 26.61 7.70 -10.60
CA ARG A 146 26.97 9.02 -10.09
C ARG A 146 28.25 8.99 -9.26
N GLU A 147 28.43 8.03 -8.36
CA GLU A 147 29.68 7.91 -7.57
C GLU A 147 30.88 7.50 -8.43
N VAL A 148 30.67 6.69 -9.47
CA VAL A 148 31.71 6.40 -10.48
C VAL A 148 32.10 7.68 -11.22
N ALA A 149 31.13 8.50 -11.63
CA ALA A 149 31.41 9.80 -12.24
C ALA A 149 32.22 10.71 -11.28
N ARG A 150 31.84 10.78 -10.00
CA ARG A 150 32.59 11.52 -8.98
C ARG A 150 34.03 11.02 -8.85
N LEU A 151 34.24 9.70 -8.86
CA LEU A 151 35.56 9.09 -8.77
C LEU A 151 36.44 9.40 -9.98
N VAL A 152 35.86 9.45 -11.19
CA VAL A 152 36.57 9.76 -12.43
C VAL A 152 36.93 11.26 -12.53
N TYR A 153 35.99 12.15 -12.20
CA TYR A 153 36.17 13.60 -12.42
C TYR A 153 36.88 14.35 -11.28
N MET A 154 36.86 13.85 -10.04
CA MET A 154 37.44 14.54 -8.87
C MET A 154 38.64 13.81 -8.24
N HIS A 155 39.39 13.06 -9.05
CA HIS A 155 40.51 12.25 -8.58
C HIS A 155 41.72 13.10 -8.14
N HIS A 156 41.91 13.28 -6.83
CA HIS A 156 43.04 14.03 -6.26
C HIS A 156 43.78 13.30 -5.13
N GLY A 157 43.83 11.96 -5.14
CA GLY A 157 44.48 11.20 -4.06
C GLY A 157 44.87 9.77 -4.47
N PRO A 158 45.42 8.98 -3.53
CA PRO A 158 45.80 7.60 -3.79
C PRO A 158 44.59 6.75 -4.17
N TRP A 159 44.71 5.98 -5.26
CA TRP A 159 43.62 5.22 -5.86
C TRP A 159 42.90 4.28 -4.88
N TRP A 160 43.64 3.60 -4.02
CA TRP A 160 43.08 2.70 -3.00
C TRP A 160 42.16 3.39 -1.99
N LEU A 161 42.44 4.65 -1.62
CA LEU A 161 41.63 5.41 -0.68
C LEU A 161 40.29 5.80 -1.32
N SER A 162 40.31 6.28 -2.57
CA SER A 162 39.09 6.62 -3.31
C SER A 162 38.19 5.41 -3.54
N VAL A 163 38.78 4.26 -3.90
CA VAL A 163 38.05 2.99 -4.07
C VAL A 163 37.44 2.54 -2.74
N THR A 164 38.18 2.63 -1.63
CA THR A 164 37.66 2.28 -0.30
C THR A 164 36.48 3.18 0.11
N LEU A 165 36.61 4.51 -0.07
CA LEU A 165 35.56 5.48 0.22
C LEU A 165 34.31 5.25 -0.64
N PHE A 166 34.49 4.87 -1.91
CA PHE A 166 33.38 4.49 -2.79
C PHE A 166 32.58 3.32 -2.21
N PHE A 167 33.24 2.22 -1.83
CA PHE A 167 32.56 1.06 -1.25
C PHE A 167 31.88 1.37 0.08
N VAL A 168 32.55 2.15 0.95
CA VAL A 168 31.97 2.57 2.24
C VAL A 168 30.71 3.40 2.04
N ARG A 169 30.75 4.40 1.14
CA ARG A 169 29.58 5.23 0.80
C ARG A 169 28.45 4.42 0.18
N MET A 170 28.77 3.49 -0.72
CA MET A 170 27.80 2.58 -1.33
C MET A 170 27.14 1.67 -0.32
N LEU A 171 27.92 1.07 0.57
CA LEU A 171 27.42 0.13 1.57
C LEU A 171 26.50 0.83 2.56
N SER A 172 26.93 1.98 3.08
CA SER A 172 26.12 2.79 3.99
C SER A 172 24.82 3.26 3.33
N TRP A 173 24.89 3.80 2.12
CA TRP A 173 23.71 4.21 1.36
C TRP A 173 22.76 3.04 1.09
N SER A 174 23.29 1.92 0.62
CA SER A 174 22.52 0.71 0.30
C SER A 174 21.78 0.20 1.52
N TYR A 175 22.44 0.14 2.68
CA TYR A 175 21.84 -0.30 3.93
C TYR A 175 20.65 0.59 4.33
N SER A 176 20.85 1.91 4.43
CA SER A 176 19.78 2.83 4.85
C SER A 176 18.61 2.84 3.87
N THR A 177 18.89 2.84 2.56
CA THR A 177 17.86 2.78 1.52
C THR A 177 17.10 1.47 1.53
N LEU A 178 17.77 0.34 1.75
CA LEU A 178 17.12 -0.98 1.83
C LEU A 178 16.24 -1.10 3.07
N VAL A 179 16.66 -0.56 4.22
CA VAL A 179 15.84 -0.49 5.45
C VAL A 179 14.60 0.39 5.22
N PHE A 180 14.76 1.58 4.65
CA PHE A 180 13.63 2.45 4.33
C PHE A 180 12.65 1.77 3.35
N LEU A 181 13.13 1.35 2.17
CA LEU A 181 12.28 0.72 1.14
C LEU A 181 11.64 -0.58 1.61
N SER A 182 12.33 -1.39 2.43
CA SER A 182 11.75 -2.61 3.00
C SER A 182 10.57 -2.31 3.93
N GLY A 183 10.60 -1.20 4.68
CA GLY A 183 9.47 -0.78 5.52
C GLY A 183 8.25 -0.39 4.69
N CYS A 184 8.45 0.45 3.68
CA CYS A 184 7.40 0.84 2.72
C CYS A 184 6.85 -0.39 1.97
N ALA A 185 7.73 -1.27 1.49
CA ALA A 185 7.35 -2.48 0.78
C ALA A 185 6.59 -3.47 1.69
N LEU A 186 6.93 -3.56 2.98
CA LEU A 186 6.19 -4.38 3.93
C LEU A 186 4.77 -3.84 4.15
N PHE A 187 4.62 -2.53 4.30
CA PHE A 187 3.29 -1.91 4.36
C PHE A 187 2.49 -2.17 3.07
N HIS A 188 3.14 -2.02 1.91
CA HIS A 188 2.55 -2.38 0.61
C HIS A 188 2.15 -3.86 0.54
N LEU A 189 2.93 -4.78 1.10
CA LEU A 189 2.59 -6.20 1.18
C LEU A 189 1.37 -6.44 2.07
N VAL A 190 1.38 -5.92 3.31
CA VAL A 190 0.26 -6.05 4.26
C VAL A 190 -1.03 -5.54 3.62
N GLY A 191 -0.98 -4.39 2.96
CA GLY A 191 -2.14 -3.83 2.30
C GLY A 191 -2.62 -4.67 1.11
N ASN A 192 -1.71 -5.20 0.29
CA ASN A 192 -2.08 -6.10 -0.81
C ASN A 192 -2.70 -7.43 -0.35
N LEU A 193 -2.31 -7.91 0.83
CA LEU A 193 -2.96 -9.07 1.44
C LEU A 193 -4.40 -8.75 1.83
N GLN A 194 -4.68 -7.54 2.34
CA GLN A 194 -6.05 -7.12 2.63
C GLN A 194 -6.94 -6.99 1.39
N ILE A 195 -6.38 -6.55 0.26
CA ILE A 195 -7.13 -6.47 -0.99
C ILE A 195 -7.72 -7.82 -1.40
N ILE A 196 -7.01 -8.94 -1.15
CA ILE A 196 -7.51 -10.29 -1.43
C ILE A 196 -8.80 -10.57 -0.65
N HIS A 197 -8.86 -10.15 0.61
CA HIS A 197 -10.03 -10.36 1.46
C HIS A 197 -11.23 -9.54 1.00
N PHE A 198 -11.01 -8.27 0.63
CA PHE A 198 -12.04 -7.43 0.02
C PHE A 198 -12.56 -7.99 -1.31
N GLU A 199 -11.69 -8.53 -2.16
CA GLU A 199 -12.07 -9.15 -3.42
C GLU A 199 -12.87 -10.44 -3.22
N ASN A 200 -12.53 -11.23 -2.20
CA ASN A 200 -13.31 -12.42 -1.86
C ASN A 200 -14.69 -12.07 -1.32
N TYR A 201 -14.77 -11.05 -0.46
CA TYR A 201 -16.05 -10.58 0.06
C TYR A 201 -17.00 -10.10 -1.05
N GLY A 202 -16.48 -9.36 -2.04
CA GLY A 202 -17.28 -8.98 -3.21
C GLY A 202 -17.87 -10.18 -3.96
N LYS A 203 -17.10 -11.28 -4.10
CA LYS A 203 -17.58 -12.54 -4.70
C LYS A 203 -18.54 -13.32 -3.80
N LEU A 204 -18.38 -13.23 -2.48
CA LEU A 204 -19.32 -13.84 -1.53
C LEU A 204 -20.69 -13.19 -1.64
N LEU A 205 -20.75 -11.88 -1.87
CA LEU A 205 -22.00 -11.16 -2.05
C LEU A 205 -22.82 -11.63 -3.25
N GLU A 206 -22.17 -12.19 -4.27
CA GLU A 206 -22.82 -12.76 -5.46
C GLU A 206 -23.37 -14.18 -5.23
N ARG A 207 -23.13 -14.81 -4.06
CA ARG A 207 -23.47 -16.23 -3.79
C ARG A 207 -24.75 -16.45 -2.96
N ASP A 208 -25.61 -15.43 -2.81
CA ASP A 208 -26.92 -15.50 -2.14
C ASP A 208 -26.92 -16.24 -0.78
N LEU A 209 -26.01 -15.84 0.11
CA LEU A 209 -25.99 -16.24 1.52
C LEU A 209 -26.91 -15.38 2.39
N ASP A 210 -27.11 -15.80 3.64
CA ASP A 210 -27.86 -15.04 4.65
C ASP A 210 -27.25 -13.65 4.91
N VAL A 211 -28.12 -12.63 4.96
CA VAL A 211 -27.73 -11.22 5.17
C VAL A 211 -26.92 -11.00 6.44
N SER A 212 -27.20 -11.76 7.51
CA SER A 212 -26.44 -11.67 8.76
C SER A 212 -24.98 -12.09 8.59
N ALA A 213 -24.70 -13.10 7.76
CA ALA A 213 -23.34 -13.54 7.47
C ALA A 213 -22.55 -12.47 6.69
N TYR A 214 -23.21 -11.73 5.79
CA TYR A 214 -22.57 -10.61 5.08
C TYR A 214 -22.20 -9.47 6.02
N ILE A 215 -23.08 -9.11 6.96
CA ILE A 215 -22.78 -8.07 7.96
C ILE A 215 -21.61 -8.48 8.84
N GLU A 216 -21.62 -9.72 9.35
CA GLU A 216 -20.54 -10.23 10.20
C GLU A 216 -19.19 -10.21 9.48
N GLU A 217 -19.15 -10.67 8.22
CA GLU A 217 -17.92 -10.65 7.43
C GLU A 217 -17.46 -9.22 7.11
N HIS A 218 -18.38 -8.31 6.77
CA HIS A 218 -18.07 -6.89 6.58
C HIS A 218 -17.49 -6.24 7.84
N MET A 219 -18.06 -6.55 9.02
CA MET A 219 -17.57 -6.07 10.31
C MET A 219 -16.15 -6.59 10.60
N ASN A 220 -15.91 -7.87 10.33
CA ASN A 220 -14.58 -8.48 10.49
C ASN A 220 -13.54 -7.84 9.58
N LEU A 221 -13.86 -7.60 8.31
CA LEU A 221 -12.99 -6.91 7.34
C LEU A 221 -12.70 -5.47 7.76
N SER A 222 -13.73 -4.73 8.15
CA SER A 222 -13.60 -3.34 8.61
C SER A 222 -12.76 -3.25 9.89
N TYR A 223 -12.93 -4.21 10.80
CA TYR A 223 -12.10 -4.32 12.00
C TYR A 223 -10.64 -4.62 11.67
N ASP A 224 -10.36 -5.56 10.77
CA ASP A 224 -8.99 -5.91 10.37
C ASP A 224 -8.30 -4.74 9.67
N LEU A 225 -9.01 -4.01 8.80
CA LEU A 225 -8.51 -2.79 8.17
C LEU A 225 -8.20 -1.72 9.21
N SER A 226 -9.13 -1.42 10.13
CA SER A 226 -8.92 -0.47 11.22
C SER A 226 -7.70 -0.84 12.08
N LYS A 227 -7.51 -2.14 12.35
CA LYS A 227 -6.36 -2.66 13.09
C LYS A 227 -5.03 -2.45 12.36
N ILE A 228 -5.01 -2.63 11.04
CA ILE A 228 -3.83 -2.36 10.19
C ILE A 228 -3.53 -0.87 10.16
N SER A 229 -4.53 -0.07 9.87
CA SER A 229 -4.48 1.39 9.92
C SER A 229 -3.90 1.88 11.23
N HIS A 230 -4.43 1.42 12.37
CA HIS A 230 -3.93 1.78 13.69
C HIS A 230 -2.46 1.37 13.92
N ARG A 231 -2.06 0.20 13.42
CA ARG A 231 -0.70 -0.34 13.58
C ARG A 231 0.35 0.43 12.78
N PHE A 232 0.00 0.96 11.62
CA PHE A 232 0.92 1.67 10.72
C PHE A 232 0.70 3.19 10.69
N ARG A 233 -0.29 3.75 11.40
CA ARG A 233 -0.59 5.20 11.36
C ARG A 233 0.60 6.08 11.72
N ILE A 234 1.37 5.72 12.76
CA ILE A 234 2.53 6.51 13.20
C ILE A 234 3.64 6.43 12.16
N PHE A 235 3.86 5.24 11.58
CA PHE A 235 4.81 5.04 10.50
C PHE A 235 4.49 5.94 9.31
N LEU A 236 3.26 5.86 8.78
CA LEU A 236 2.85 6.65 7.62
C LEU A 236 2.91 8.16 7.86
N LEU A 237 2.49 8.61 9.05
CA LEU A 237 2.51 10.04 9.39
C LEU A 237 3.94 10.56 9.48
N LEU A 238 4.82 9.87 10.22
CA LEU A 238 6.21 10.30 10.39
C LEU A 238 6.98 10.24 9.07
N GLU A 239 6.77 9.19 8.27
CA GLU A 239 7.44 9.04 6.98
C GLU A 239 7.04 10.14 6.01
N PHE A 240 5.73 10.42 5.89
CA PHE A 240 5.24 11.53 5.07
C PHE A 240 5.84 12.86 5.54
N LEU A 241 5.75 13.18 6.83
CA LEU A 241 6.24 14.44 7.38
C LEU A 241 7.74 14.64 7.12
N VAL A 242 8.56 13.63 7.41
CA VAL A 242 10.01 13.72 7.24
C VAL A 242 10.39 13.82 5.77
N ILE A 243 9.71 13.06 4.90
CA ILE A 243 9.99 13.13 3.47
C ILE A 243 9.61 14.51 2.93
N THR A 244 8.41 15.03 3.20
CA THR A 244 8.00 16.38 2.78
C THR A 244 8.99 17.43 3.27
N ALA A 245 9.36 17.38 4.56
CA ALA A 245 10.32 18.32 5.14
C ALA A 245 11.69 18.22 4.45
N SER A 246 12.15 17.01 4.12
CA SER A 246 13.42 16.82 3.42
C SER A 246 13.38 17.22 1.95
N GLN A 247 12.27 17.02 1.24
CA GLN A 247 12.10 17.52 -0.12
C GLN A 247 12.08 19.05 -0.13
N PHE A 248 11.37 19.65 0.82
CA PHE A 248 11.32 21.10 0.96
C PHE A 248 12.69 21.69 1.29
N MET A 249 13.44 21.06 2.21
CA MET A 249 14.81 21.47 2.51
C MET A 249 15.73 21.35 1.29
N SER A 250 15.65 20.24 0.56
CA SER A 250 16.40 20.02 -0.68
C SER A 250 16.04 21.06 -1.74
N LEU A 251 14.77 21.45 -1.84
CA LEU A 251 14.30 22.50 -2.74
C LEU A 251 14.86 23.88 -2.36
N LEU A 252 14.86 24.24 -1.08
CA LEU A 252 15.45 25.50 -0.61
C LEU A 252 16.95 25.54 -0.93
N GLN A 253 17.69 24.50 -0.58
CA GLN A 253 19.13 24.42 -0.81
C GLN A 253 19.49 24.45 -2.30
N THR A 254 18.71 23.77 -3.14
CA THR A 254 18.90 23.79 -4.60
C THR A 254 18.49 25.13 -5.25
N THR A 255 17.61 25.90 -4.60
CA THR A 255 17.17 27.20 -5.08
C THR A 255 18.10 28.34 -4.66
N GLU A 256 18.67 28.27 -3.45
CA GLU A 256 19.58 29.27 -2.90
C GLU A 256 20.94 29.23 -3.61
N ASN A 257 21.46 28.04 -3.91
CA ASN A 257 22.85 27.84 -4.34
C ASN A 257 22.98 27.56 -5.85
N GLN A 258 22.27 28.32 -6.68
CA GLN A 258 22.15 28.09 -8.13
C GLN A 258 23.48 28.12 -8.90
N GLY A 259 24.59 28.58 -8.29
CA GLY A 259 25.92 28.65 -8.90
C GLY A 259 26.86 27.46 -8.64
N ILE A 260 26.57 26.58 -7.67
CA ILE A 260 27.52 25.55 -7.17
C ILE A 260 27.03 24.11 -7.48
N ILE A 261 25.76 23.97 -7.86
CA ILE A 261 25.08 22.67 -8.01
C ILE A 261 25.19 22.16 -9.45
N ASN A 262 26.29 21.50 -9.76
CA ASN A 262 26.43 20.65 -10.94
C ASN A 262 25.92 19.22 -10.64
N PHE A 263 25.64 18.40 -11.66
CA PHE A 263 25.22 16.99 -11.52
C PHE A 263 26.09 16.18 -10.53
N ILE A 264 27.40 16.47 -10.47
CA ILE A 264 28.35 15.84 -9.56
C ILE A 264 28.04 16.17 -8.09
N ASN A 265 27.74 17.43 -7.77
CA ASN A 265 27.46 17.91 -6.42
C ASN A 265 25.97 17.71 -6.05
N GLY A 266 25.04 18.06 -6.94
CA GLY A 266 23.60 18.00 -6.73
C GLY A 266 22.96 16.60 -6.87
N GLY A 267 23.67 15.64 -7.47
CA GLY A 267 23.10 14.31 -7.73
C GLY A 267 22.66 13.53 -6.48
N ASP A 268 23.16 13.87 -5.28
CA ASP A 268 22.74 13.20 -4.04
C ASP A 268 21.33 13.58 -3.66
N PHE A 269 20.97 14.85 -3.86
CA PHE A 269 19.61 15.33 -3.68
C PHE A 269 18.67 14.62 -4.64
N ALA A 270 19.03 14.51 -5.92
CA ALA A 270 18.22 13.79 -6.90
C ALA A 270 18.00 12.32 -6.52
N VAL A 271 19.06 11.60 -6.14
CA VAL A 271 18.94 10.18 -5.72
C VAL A 271 18.11 10.05 -4.45
N LEU A 272 18.30 10.91 -3.46
CA LEU A 272 17.51 10.92 -2.22
C LEU A 272 16.03 11.17 -2.53
N SER A 273 15.73 12.19 -3.34
CA SER A 273 14.37 12.54 -3.74
C SER A 273 13.66 11.42 -4.49
N ILE A 274 14.34 10.75 -5.43
CA ILE A 274 13.78 9.61 -6.16
C ILE A 274 13.48 8.45 -5.20
N VAL A 275 14.42 8.10 -4.31
CA VAL A 275 14.23 7.01 -3.34
C VAL A 275 13.01 7.30 -2.45
N GLN A 276 12.94 8.51 -1.90
CA GLN A 276 11.84 8.93 -1.03
C GLN A 276 10.49 8.95 -1.75
N LEU A 277 10.45 9.45 -3.00
CA LEU A 277 9.25 9.41 -3.84
C LEU A 277 8.77 7.98 -4.04
N VAL A 278 9.68 7.05 -4.39
CA VAL A 278 9.33 5.64 -4.56
C VAL A 278 8.71 5.07 -3.27
N GLY A 279 9.30 5.33 -2.11
CA GLY A 279 8.77 4.88 -0.83
C GLY A 279 7.36 5.42 -0.53
N ILE A 280 7.13 6.72 -0.74
CA ILE A 280 5.80 7.33 -0.58
C ILE A 280 4.80 6.72 -1.55
N VAL A 281 5.15 6.61 -2.83
CA VAL A 281 4.25 6.09 -3.87
C VAL A 281 3.82 4.66 -3.54
N LEU A 282 4.72 3.83 -3.03
CA LEU A 282 4.38 2.47 -2.60
C LEU A 282 3.35 2.48 -1.46
N CYS A 283 3.53 3.34 -0.46
CA CYS A 283 2.61 3.48 0.66
C CYS A 283 1.24 4.04 0.23
N LEU A 284 1.23 5.11 -0.57
CA LEU A 284 0.01 5.75 -1.03
C LEU A 284 -0.80 4.88 -1.99
N ASN A 285 -0.14 4.18 -2.91
CA ASN A 285 -0.80 3.32 -3.90
C ASN A 285 -1.60 2.20 -3.23
N VAL A 286 -1.02 1.53 -2.22
CA VAL A 286 -1.75 0.48 -1.51
C VAL A 286 -2.89 1.06 -0.66
N ALA A 287 -2.68 2.20 -0.01
CA ALA A 287 -3.72 2.87 0.77
C ALA A 287 -4.89 3.30 -0.12
N ALA A 288 -4.61 3.89 -1.29
CA ALA A 288 -5.61 4.28 -2.28
C ALA A 288 -6.40 3.08 -2.81
N LYS A 289 -5.70 1.99 -3.15
CA LYS A 289 -6.35 0.77 -3.62
C LYS A 289 -7.28 0.17 -2.56
N ILE A 290 -6.87 0.13 -1.29
CA ILE A 290 -7.71 -0.40 -0.21
C ILE A 290 -8.91 0.51 0.03
N SER A 291 -8.70 1.83 0.18
CA SER A 291 -9.81 2.78 0.36
C SER A 291 -10.80 2.72 -0.80
N HIS A 292 -10.32 2.64 -2.05
CA HIS A 292 -11.17 2.45 -3.22
C HIS A 292 -12.00 1.17 -3.13
N ARG A 293 -11.37 0.04 -2.81
CA ARG A 293 -12.05 -1.26 -2.76
C ARG A 293 -13.09 -1.30 -1.66
N ALA A 294 -12.80 -0.75 -0.50
CA ALA A 294 -13.73 -0.67 0.62
C ALA A 294 -14.94 0.22 0.29
N GLN A 295 -14.73 1.40 -0.30
CA GLN A 295 -15.82 2.28 -0.75
C GLN A 295 -16.70 1.62 -1.83
N ASN A 296 -16.11 0.80 -2.72
CA ASN A 296 -16.84 0.13 -3.79
C ASN A 296 -17.71 -1.05 -3.30
N LEU A 297 -17.59 -1.47 -2.03
CA LEU A 297 -18.48 -2.52 -1.51
C LEU A 297 -19.94 -2.06 -1.44
N GLY A 298 -20.18 -0.78 -1.17
CA GLY A 298 -21.53 -0.22 -1.14
C GLY A 298 -22.24 -0.34 -2.49
N SER A 299 -21.55 -0.02 -3.58
CA SER A 299 -22.12 -0.11 -4.94
C SER A 299 -22.39 -1.57 -5.34
N ILE A 300 -21.51 -2.50 -4.95
CA ILE A 300 -21.70 -3.94 -5.19
C ILE A 300 -22.92 -4.44 -4.41
N ALA A 301 -23.06 -4.05 -3.14
CA ALA A 301 -24.21 -4.40 -2.31
C ALA A 301 -25.53 -3.85 -2.88
N SER A 302 -25.54 -2.60 -3.32
CA SER A 302 -26.71 -2.00 -3.99
C SER A 302 -27.07 -2.73 -5.29
N ARG A 303 -26.07 -3.07 -6.11
CA ARG A 303 -26.28 -3.81 -7.36
C ARG A 303 -26.86 -5.20 -7.09
N TRP A 304 -26.31 -5.91 -6.10
CA TRP A 304 -26.83 -7.20 -5.69
C TRP A 304 -28.28 -7.11 -5.20
N HIS A 305 -28.59 -6.17 -4.32
CA HIS A 305 -29.97 -5.96 -3.84
C HIS A 305 -30.95 -5.67 -4.98
N ALA A 306 -30.55 -4.84 -5.95
CA ALA A 306 -31.36 -4.53 -7.12
C ALA A 306 -31.60 -5.77 -7.98
N LEU A 307 -30.56 -6.55 -8.30
CA LEU A 307 -30.68 -7.78 -9.11
C LEU A 307 -31.60 -8.81 -8.46
N VAL A 308 -31.41 -9.09 -7.16
CA VAL A 308 -32.26 -10.05 -6.44
C VAL A 308 -33.71 -9.57 -6.37
N THR A 309 -33.93 -8.27 -6.17
CA THR A 309 -35.28 -7.72 -6.08
C THR A 309 -35.99 -7.73 -7.45
N CYS A 310 -35.31 -7.35 -8.52
CA CYS A 310 -35.88 -7.35 -9.88
C CYS A 310 -36.14 -8.76 -10.42
N ASN A 311 -35.23 -9.72 -10.20
CA ASN A 311 -35.41 -11.10 -10.68
C ASN A 311 -36.52 -11.85 -9.93
N SER A 312 -36.81 -11.48 -8.67
CA SER A 312 -37.87 -12.12 -7.88
C SER A 312 -39.30 -11.94 -8.44
N ASN A 313 -39.50 -11.02 -9.39
CA ASN A 313 -40.79 -10.80 -10.06
C ASN A 313 -41.03 -11.69 -11.29
N GLU A 314 -40.01 -12.37 -11.82
CA GLU A 314 -40.18 -13.27 -12.97
C GLU A 314 -40.60 -14.68 -12.52
N ASP A 315 -40.10 -15.17 -11.37
CA ASP A 315 -40.46 -16.48 -10.80
C ASP A 315 -41.89 -16.52 -10.24
N SER A 316 -42.48 -15.37 -9.91
CA SER A 316 -43.90 -15.29 -9.49
C SER A 316 -44.88 -15.19 -10.66
N ARG A 317 -44.41 -14.96 -11.89
CA ARG A 317 -45.23 -14.93 -13.10
C ARG A 317 -45.24 -16.26 -13.87
N SER A 318 -44.32 -17.19 -13.58
CA SER A 318 -44.27 -18.51 -14.21
C SER A 318 -45.20 -19.55 -13.59
N ALA A 319 -45.84 -19.25 -12.45
CA ALA A 319 -46.78 -20.17 -11.77
C ALA A 319 -48.27 -19.93 -12.09
N VAL A 320 -48.62 -19.03 -13.03
CA VAL A 320 -50.03 -18.66 -13.32
C VAL A 320 -50.46 -18.89 -14.78
N VAL A 321 -49.75 -19.71 -15.56
CA VAL A 321 -50.28 -20.16 -16.87
C VAL A 321 -50.10 -21.67 -17.05
N GLU A 322 -50.84 -22.44 -16.26
CA GLU A 322 -51.25 -23.79 -16.61
C GLU A 322 -52.78 -23.87 -16.52
N ASN A 323 -53.47 -23.30 -17.51
CA ASN A 323 -54.70 -23.89 -18.05
C ASN A 323 -55.16 -23.17 -19.33
N SER A 324 -54.90 -23.77 -20.48
CA SER A 324 -55.81 -23.91 -21.64
C SER A 324 -54.98 -24.14 -22.92
N GLY A 325 -55.42 -25.13 -23.69
CA GLY A 325 -54.58 -25.84 -24.65
C GLY A 325 -54.37 -25.18 -26.02
N ASN A 326 -53.54 -25.91 -26.76
CA ASN A 326 -53.32 -25.95 -28.21
C ASN A 326 -52.29 -24.99 -28.84
N SER A 327 -51.22 -25.66 -29.31
CA SER A 327 -50.55 -25.54 -30.62
C SER A 327 -49.73 -24.28 -30.96
N GLU A 328 -48.42 -24.53 -31.10
CA GLU A 328 -47.47 -24.02 -32.10
C GLU A 328 -47.32 -22.49 -32.29
N PHE A 329 -46.13 -21.95 -31.97
CA PHE A 329 -45.15 -21.45 -32.96
C PHE A 329 -43.96 -20.79 -32.23
N TRP A 330 -42.75 -21.01 -32.75
CA TRP A 330 -41.49 -20.42 -32.27
C TRP A 330 -41.42 -18.92 -32.62
N THR A 331 -40.50 -18.17 -31.98
CA THR A 331 -39.63 -17.10 -32.56
C THR A 331 -39.49 -15.84 -31.66
N THR A 332 -38.29 -15.70 -31.08
CA THR A 332 -37.42 -14.50 -30.99
C THR A 332 -37.86 -13.20 -30.27
N ALA A 333 -37.05 -12.87 -29.25
CA ALA A 333 -36.56 -11.58 -28.75
C ALA A 333 -37.14 -10.20 -29.20
N ALA A 334 -37.27 -9.34 -28.17
CA ALA A 334 -37.18 -7.86 -28.13
C ALA A 334 -38.51 -7.05 -28.16
N PRO A 335 -38.51 -5.75 -27.77
CA PRO A 335 -38.29 -5.22 -26.42
C PRO A 335 -39.40 -4.23 -25.96
N LEU A 336 -39.37 -3.87 -24.67
CA LEU A 336 -40.03 -2.75 -23.98
C LEU A 336 -40.83 -1.74 -24.84
N SER A 337 -42.17 -1.77 -24.73
CA SER A 337 -43.02 -0.63 -25.06
C SER A 337 -43.49 0.06 -23.77
N VAL A 338 -42.76 1.10 -23.37
CA VAL A 338 -43.22 2.06 -22.35
C VAL A 338 -44.24 2.96 -23.03
N ASN A 339 -45.52 2.80 -22.71
CA ASN A 339 -46.56 3.73 -23.14
C ASN A 339 -46.97 4.58 -21.94
N TYR A 340 -46.49 5.82 -21.90
CA TYR A 340 -47.00 6.85 -21.00
C TYR A 340 -48.37 7.30 -21.53
N SER A 341 -49.40 7.22 -20.70
CA SER A 341 -50.63 7.98 -20.92
C SER A 341 -51.03 8.60 -19.58
N GLU A 342 -50.74 9.90 -19.45
CA GLU A 342 -51.37 10.79 -18.49
C GLU A 342 -52.85 10.95 -18.86
N SER A 343 -53.74 10.78 -17.88
CA SER A 343 -55.03 11.48 -17.84
C SER A 343 -55.66 11.30 -16.45
N ASP A 344 -55.74 12.41 -15.73
CA ASP A 344 -56.42 12.59 -14.45
C ASP A 344 -57.92 12.26 -14.51
N LEU A 345 -58.45 11.59 -13.48
CA LEU A 345 -59.58 12.08 -12.65
C LEU A 345 -60.06 11.00 -11.66
N GLU A 346 -60.44 11.48 -10.48
CA GLU A 346 -60.82 10.74 -9.28
C GLU A 346 -61.87 9.64 -9.48
N SER A 347 -61.59 8.46 -8.91
CA SER A 347 -62.61 7.56 -8.39
C SER A 347 -61.99 6.74 -7.27
N ALA A 348 -62.34 7.13 -6.04
CA ALA A 348 -62.08 6.35 -4.85
C ALA A 348 -62.98 5.11 -4.90
N ASP A 349 -62.44 3.99 -5.38
CA ASP A 349 -63.04 2.69 -5.16
C ASP A 349 -62.09 1.82 -4.34
N TYR A 350 -62.59 1.42 -3.19
CA TYR A 350 -61.88 0.73 -2.13
C TYR A 350 -61.63 -0.71 -2.58
N MET A 351 -60.55 -0.95 -3.32
CA MET A 351 -60.11 -2.29 -3.66
C MET A 351 -59.65 -2.99 -2.37
N PRO A 352 -60.27 -4.11 -1.96
CA PRO A 352 -59.79 -4.87 -0.82
C PRO A 352 -58.37 -5.30 -1.14
N LEU A 353 -57.43 -5.05 -0.21
CA LEU A 353 -56.12 -5.69 -0.24
C LEU A 353 -56.33 -7.17 -0.59
N PRO A 354 -55.57 -7.75 -1.54
CA PRO A 354 -55.37 -9.18 -1.54
C PRO A 354 -54.58 -9.50 -0.27
N ALA A 355 -55.31 -9.70 0.83
CA ALA A 355 -54.83 -10.23 2.08
C ALA A 355 -54.54 -11.72 1.89
N ASN A 356 -53.58 -12.03 1.03
CA ASN A 356 -52.81 -13.28 1.00
C ASN A 356 -51.77 -13.26 -0.13
N VAL A 357 -50.73 -12.43 0.01
CA VAL A 357 -49.47 -12.62 -0.74
C VAL A 357 -48.29 -12.42 0.20
N GLN A 358 -47.72 -13.53 0.66
CA GLN A 358 -46.38 -13.73 1.22
C GLN A 358 -45.83 -12.71 2.25
N PRO A 359 -45.87 -13.03 3.57
CA PRO A 359 -45.12 -12.28 4.58
C PRO A 359 -43.58 -12.49 4.52
N THR A 360 -43.10 -13.39 3.64
CA THR A 360 -41.67 -13.74 3.53
C THR A 360 -40.90 -12.83 2.56
N SER A 361 -41.54 -12.31 1.50
CA SER A 361 -40.88 -11.46 0.49
C SER A 361 -40.59 -10.06 1.05
N SER A 362 -41.55 -9.43 1.74
CA SER A 362 -41.39 -8.12 2.38
C SER A 362 -40.32 -8.12 3.48
N THR A 363 -40.26 -9.17 4.29
CA THR A 363 -39.24 -9.34 5.32
C THR A 363 -37.84 -9.51 4.72
N SER A 364 -37.71 -10.28 3.64
CA SER A 364 -36.42 -10.47 2.95
C SER A 364 -35.92 -9.18 2.29
N TYR A 365 -36.83 -8.41 1.67
CA TYR A 365 -36.53 -7.12 1.07
C TYR A 365 -36.03 -6.12 2.12
N ASN A 366 -36.75 -5.99 3.24
CA ASN A 366 -36.39 -5.09 4.33
C ASN A 366 -35.01 -5.45 4.93
N ARG A 367 -34.69 -6.74 5.05
CA ARG A 367 -33.37 -7.19 5.52
C ARG A 367 -32.25 -6.84 4.54
N ARG A 368 -32.46 -7.06 3.22
CA ARG A 368 -31.46 -6.69 2.21
C ARG A 368 -31.27 -5.17 2.11
N GLN A 369 -32.35 -4.40 2.19
CA GLN A 369 -32.29 -2.94 2.16
C GLN A 369 -31.59 -2.38 3.41
N ALA A 370 -31.85 -2.94 4.59
CA ALA A 370 -31.14 -2.59 5.82
C ALA A 370 -29.62 -2.87 5.69
N PHE A 371 -29.24 -3.96 5.04
CA PHE A 371 -27.84 -4.27 4.75
C PHE A 371 -27.20 -3.26 3.80
N VAL A 372 -27.87 -2.89 2.69
CA VAL A 372 -27.37 -1.86 1.77
C VAL A 372 -27.17 -0.54 2.49
N ALA A 373 -28.17 -0.11 3.29
CA ALA A 373 -28.06 1.10 4.10
C ALA A 373 -26.90 1.03 5.10
N TYR A 374 -26.68 -0.13 5.74
CA TYR A 374 -25.54 -0.36 6.63
C TYR A 374 -24.19 -0.22 5.92
N VAL A 375 -24.00 -0.85 4.75
CA VAL A 375 -22.72 -0.80 4.01
C VAL A 375 -22.47 0.61 3.44
N GLN A 376 -23.51 1.30 2.97
CA GLN A 376 -23.39 2.66 2.46
C GLN A 376 -23.10 3.68 3.58
N SER A 377 -23.69 3.51 4.77
CA SER A 377 -23.41 4.38 5.92
C SER A 377 -22.06 4.10 6.57
N ASN A 378 -21.57 2.86 6.51
CA ASN A 378 -20.24 2.47 6.97
C ASN A 378 -19.29 2.30 5.80
N THR A 379 -19.03 3.39 5.07
CA THR A 379 -18.00 3.41 4.02
C THR A 379 -16.65 3.08 4.65
N GLY A 380 -16.23 1.81 4.47
CA GLY A 380 -14.93 1.35 4.91
C GLY A 380 -13.81 2.10 4.18
N GLY A 381 -12.64 2.16 4.79
CA GLY A 381 -11.47 2.81 4.20
C GLY A 381 -10.26 2.73 5.12
N PHE A 382 -9.08 2.98 4.56
CA PHE A 382 -7.88 3.11 5.39
C PHE A 382 -7.97 4.41 6.19
N THR A 383 -7.80 4.35 7.51
CA THR A 383 -7.92 5.53 8.38
C THR A 383 -6.59 5.89 9.06
N ILE A 384 -6.34 7.18 9.29
CA ILE A 384 -5.24 7.68 10.12
C ILE A 384 -5.84 8.56 11.22
N PHE A 385 -5.70 8.16 12.48
CA PHE A 385 -6.26 8.89 13.65
C PHE A 385 -7.75 9.25 13.52
N GLY A 386 -8.55 8.35 12.97
CA GLY A 386 -10.00 8.55 12.80
C GLY A 386 -10.39 9.31 11.53
N TRP A 387 -9.43 9.90 10.82
CA TRP A 387 -9.67 10.49 9.50
C TRP A 387 -9.60 9.40 8.44
N VAL A 388 -10.66 9.29 7.64
CA VAL A 388 -10.65 8.42 6.46
C VAL A 388 -9.73 9.04 5.43
N ILE A 389 -8.76 8.26 4.95
CA ILE A 389 -7.92 8.69 3.85
C ILE A 389 -8.73 8.56 2.56
N ASP A 390 -9.28 9.68 2.13
CA ASP A 390 -9.98 9.79 0.86
C ASP A 390 -9.03 9.85 -0.33
N ARG A 391 -9.54 9.49 -1.51
CA ARG A 391 -8.77 9.52 -2.78
C ARG A 391 -8.23 10.91 -3.08
N ILE A 392 -8.98 11.95 -2.76
CA ILE A 392 -8.57 13.34 -2.95
C ILE A 392 -7.32 13.62 -2.12
N LEU A 393 -7.33 13.27 -0.83
CA LEU A 393 -6.18 13.49 0.06
C LEU A 393 -4.93 12.73 -0.40
N ILE A 394 -5.08 11.48 -0.84
CA ILE A 394 -3.95 10.69 -1.39
C ILE A 394 -3.40 11.34 -2.66
N ASN A 395 -4.27 11.72 -3.57
CA ASN A 395 -3.87 12.34 -4.83
C ASN A 395 -3.18 13.69 -4.57
N THR A 396 -3.72 14.51 -3.66
CA THR A 396 -3.09 15.78 -3.27
C THR A 396 -1.69 15.54 -2.72
N ILE A 397 -1.53 14.62 -1.76
CA ILE A 397 -0.22 14.28 -1.22
C ILE A 397 0.73 13.83 -2.33
N PHE A 398 0.29 12.92 -3.19
CA PHE A 398 1.09 12.42 -4.30
C PHE A 398 1.54 13.54 -5.24
N PHE A 399 0.63 14.43 -5.66
CA PHE A 399 0.96 15.53 -6.55
C PHE A 399 1.87 16.57 -5.90
N THR A 400 1.68 16.85 -4.60
CA THR A 400 2.58 17.75 -3.86
C THR A 400 4.00 17.17 -3.81
N GLU A 401 4.16 15.93 -3.39
CA GLU A 401 5.48 15.27 -3.31
C GLU A 401 6.13 15.13 -4.69
N LEU A 402 5.36 14.71 -5.69
CA LEU A 402 5.84 14.60 -7.07
C LEU A 402 6.33 15.95 -7.62
N SER A 403 5.60 17.03 -7.32
CA SER A 403 5.99 18.38 -7.75
C SER A 403 7.28 18.85 -7.08
N LEU A 404 7.44 18.61 -5.77
CA LEU A 404 8.68 18.93 -5.06
C LEU A 404 9.86 18.15 -5.64
N VAL A 405 9.68 16.85 -5.88
CA VAL A 405 10.72 15.97 -6.43
C VAL A 405 11.10 16.41 -7.85
N PHE A 406 10.13 16.66 -8.73
CA PHE A 406 10.43 17.13 -10.08
C PHE A 406 11.11 18.49 -10.10
N PHE A 407 10.79 19.37 -9.17
CA PHE A 407 11.47 20.65 -9.04
C PHE A 407 12.95 20.47 -8.65
N VAL A 408 13.21 19.64 -7.63
CA VAL A 408 14.59 19.28 -7.22
C VAL A 408 15.35 18.62 -8.37
N LEU A 409 14.72 17.70 -9.10
CA LEU A 409 15.30 17.08 -10.29
C LEU A 409 15.60 18.13 -11.38
N GLY A 410 14.67 19.04 -11.63
CA GLY A 410 14.85 20.12 -12.61
C GLY A 410 16.08 20.98 -12.30
N LYS A 411 16.32 21.29 -11.03
CA LYS A 411 17.50 22.06 -10.59
C LYS A 411 18.81 21.27 -10.57
N THR A 412 18.75 19.96 -10.34
CA THR A 412 19.95 19.11 -10.20
C THR A 412 20.40 18.46 -11.51
N VAL A 413 19.48 18.26 -12.46
CA VAL A 413 19.73 17.62 -13.77
C VAL A 413 20.04 18.64 -14.87
N THR A 414 19.69 19.92 -14.71
CA THR A 414 20.10 20.96 -15.68
C THR A 414 21.62 20.98 -15.80
N ILE A 415 22.11 20.37 -16.89
CA ILE A 415 23.48 20.45 -17.32
C ILE A 415 23.69 21.90 -17.74
N THR A 416 24.16 22.74 -16.83
CA THR A 416 24.77 24.01 -17.19
C THR A 416 26.04 23.69 -17.95
N VAL A 417 25.90 23.46 -19.25
CA VAL A 417 26.98 23.64 -20.22
C VAL A 417 27.27 25.12 -20.18
N ARG A 418 28.26 25.53 -19.38
CA ARG A 418 28.82 26.87 -19.48
C ARG A 418 30.31 26.77 -19.65
#